data_AF-A0A3S2A1E5-F1
#
_entry.id   AF-A0A3S2A1E5-F1
#
_cell.length_a   1.000
_cell.length_b   1.000
_cell.length_c   1.000
_cell.angle_alpha   90.00
_cell.angle_beta   90.00
_cell.angle_gamma   90.00
#
_symmetry.space_group_name_H-M   'P 1'
#
loop_
_entity.id
_entity.type
_entity.pdbx_description
1 polymer ?
#
loop_
_entity_poly.entity_id
_entity_poly.type
_entity_poly.pdbx_seq_one_letter_code
_entity_poly.pdbx_strand_id
1 'polypeptide(L)'
;IRITALDVRAKVIGEGANLGVTQRARIEFGMNGGRCNSDAIDNSGGVNCSDVEVNIKIALASAMRKGSLTRPARNKLLAEMTEEVGSLVLSNNYQQTLALSIARKRGLADIAHQSRFMTALEARGLLARAVETLPSPAALAEREARGEPLTRAELGVLLAYAK
;
A
#
# COMPACT_ATOMS: atom_id res chain seq x y z
N ILE A 1 -7.62 -8.32 -24.21
CA ILE A 1 -6.72 -7.35 -24.90
C ILE A 1 -5.70 -6.88 -23.87
N ARG A 2 -4.41 -6.85 -24.20
CA ARG A 2 -3.34 -6.28 -23.35
C ARG A 2 -2.79 -5.04 -24.07
N ILE A 3 -2.51 -3.97 -23.34
CA ILE A 3 -1.95 -2.72 -23.87
C ILE A 3 -0.73 -2.32 -23.05
N THR A 4 0.18 -1.55 -23.65
CA THR A 4 1.35 -1.02 -22.92
C THR A 4 0.95 0.19 -22.08
N ALA A 5 1.76 0.57 -21.09
CA ALA A 5 1.46 1.74 -20.27
C ALA A 5 1.47 3.04 -21.08
N LEU A 6 2.27 3.10 -22.14
CA LEU A 6 2.37 4.25 -23.06
C LEU A 6 1.11 4.44 -23.91
N ASP A 7 0.38 3.36 -24.18
CA ASP A 7 -0.88 3.41 -24.94
C ASP A 7 -2.08 3.82 -24.07
N VAL A 8 -1.90 3.89 -22.74
CA VAL A 8 -2.96 4.27 -21.81
C VAL A 8 -3.18 5.78 -21.88
N ARG A 9 -4.33 6.18 -22.42
CA ARG A 9 -4.74 7.59 -22.53
C ARG A 9 -5.41 8.16 -21.28
N ALA A 10 -5.46 7.39 -20.19
CA ALA A 10 -6.03 7.81 -18.92
C ALA A 10 -5.02 8.65 -18.11
N LYS A 11 -5.51 9.51 -17.22
CA LYS A 11 -4.66 10.26 -16.27
C LYS A 11 -4.40 9.49 -14.97
N VAL A 12 -5.33 8.60 -14.62
CA VAL A 12 -5.33 7.85 -13.36
C VAL A 12 -5.77 6.42 -13.67
N ILE A 13 -5.10 5.44 -13.08
CA ILE A 13 -5.50 4.04 -13.05
C ILE A 13 -5.71 3.66 -11.58
N GLY A 14 -6.87 3.07 -11.29
CA GLY A 14 -7.15 2.46 -9.99
C GLY A 14 -7.32 0.96 -10.18
N GLU A 15 -6.63 0.16 -9.36
CA GLU A 15 -6.64 -1.29 -9.48
C GLU A 15 -7.58 -1.94 -8.45
N GLY A 16 -8.79 -2.31 -8.89
CA GLY A 16 -9.72 -3.10 -8.05
C GLY A 16 -9.38 -4.59 -7.98
N ALA A 17 -8.79 -5.16 -9.04
CA ALA A 17 -8.36 -6.54 -9.09
C ALA A 17 -6.87 -6.68 -8.79
N ASN A 18 -6.44 -7.86 -8.35
CA ASN A 18 -5.02 -8.14 -8.13
C ASN A 18 -4.26 -8.22 -9.46
N LEU A 19 -3.12 -7.53 -9.51
CA LEU A 19 -2.16 -7.55 -10.62
C LEU A 19 -2.76 -7.17 -11.97
N GLY A 20 -3.70 -6.21 -11.99
CA GLY A 20 -4.28 -5.67 -13.22
C GLY A 20 -3.25 -4.94 -14.08
N VAL A 21 -2.25 -4.32 -13.44
CA VAL A 21 -1.10 -3.66 -14.06
C VAL A 21 0.18 -4.25 -13.47
N THR A 22 1.13 -4.64 -14.32
CA THR A 22 2.43 -5.11 -13.80
C THR A 22 3.18 -3.97 -13.11
N GLN A 23 4.00 -4.27 -12.09
CA GLN A 23 4.75 -3.23 -11.37
C GLN A 23 5.59 -2.35 -12.31
N ARG A 24 6.24 -2.95 -13.32
CA ARG A 24 6.99 -2.22 -14.35
C ARG A 24 6.11 -1.25 -15.13
N ALA A 25 4.90 -1.67 -15.52
CA ALA A 25 3.95 -0.82 -16.22
C ALA A 25 3.40 0.31 -15.32
N ARG A 26 3.20 0.08 -14.02
CA ARG A 26 2.82 1.14 -13.07
C ARG A 26 3.90 2.21 -12.96
N ILE A 27 5.17 1.79 -12.92
CA ILE A 27 6.32 2.69 -12.89
C ILE A 27 6.42 3.46 -14.20
N GLU A 28 6.36 2.79 -15.35
CA GLU A 28 6.39 3.44 -16.68
C GLU A 28 5.25 4.46 -16.83
N PHE A 29 4.02 4.09 -16.47
CA PHE A 29 2.88 5.01 -16.49
C PHE A 29 3.12 6.23 -15.58
N GLY A 30 3.68 6.00 -14.38
CA GLY A 30 4.01 7.05 -13.42
C GLY A 30 5.12 7.99 -13.89
N MET A 31 6.14 7.47 -14.58
CA MET A 31 7.21 8.27 -15.19
C MET A 31 6.69 9.16 -16.33
N ASN A 32 5.66 8.70 -17.04
CA ASN A 32 4.97 9.47 -18.08
C ASN A 32 3.88 10.44 -17.56
N GLY A 33 3.85 10.68 -16.24
CA GLY A 33 2.93 11.65 -15.62
C GLY A 33 1.55 11.10 -15.24
N GLY A 34 1.31 9.81 -15.48
CA GLY A 34 0.15 9.09 -14.99
C GLY A 34 0.16 8.90 -13.48
N ARG A 35 -1.02 8.61 -12.89
CA ARG A 35 -1.15 8.28 -11.46
C ARG A 35 -1.71 6.87 -11.33
N CYS A 36 -0.90 5.97 -10.79
CA CYS A 36 -1.29 4.59 -10.49
C CYS A 36 -0.65 4.23 -9.15
N ASN A 37 -1.46 3.78 -8.19
CA ASN A 37 -0.92 3.07 -7.03
C ASN A 37 -0.79 1.58 -7.41
N SER A 38 -0.36 0.73 -6.48
CA SER A 38 -0.54 -0.71 -6.64
C SER A 38 -1.95 -1.13 -6.22
N ASP A 39 -2.38 -2.28 -6.73
CA ASP A 39 -3.53 -3.05 -6.24
C ASP A 39 -3.53 -3.18 -4.71
N ALA A 40 -2.38 -3.47 -4.10
CA ALA A 40 -2.26 -3.58 -2.63
C ALA A 40 -2.67 -2.31 -1.85
N ILE A 41 -2.73 -1.15 -2.52
CA ILE A 41 -3.26 0.09 -1.95
C ILE A 41 -4.73 0.27 -2.36
N ASP A 42 -5.03 0.13 -3.65
CA ASP A 42 -6.33 0.47 -4.22
C ASP A 42 -7.45 -0.52 -3.85
N ASN A 43 -7.12 -1.79 -3.56
CA ASN A 43 -8.09 -2.83 -3.18
C ASN A 43 -7.93 -3.34 -1.74
N SER A 44 -7.22 -2.58 -0.88
CA SER A 44 -6.83 -3.04 0.46
C SER A 44 -7.99 -3.13 1.47
N GLY A 45 -9.17 -2.58 1.15
CA GLY A 45 -10.32 -2.50 2.05
C GLY A 45 -10.78 -3.85 2.61
N GLY A 46 -10.79 -4.91 1.79
CA GLY A 46 -11.18 -6.24 2.24
C GLY A 46 -10.22 -6.83 3.27
N VAL A 47 -8.91 -6.71 3.03
CA VAL A 47 -7.86 -7.15 3.97
C VAL A 47 -7.96 -6.35 5.27
N ASN A 48 -8.08 -5.03 5.15
CA ASN A 48 -8.19 -4.16 6.32
C ASN A 48 -9.44 -4.48 7.17
N CYS A 49 -10.58 -4.79 6.55
CA CYS A 49 -11.77 -5.23 7.27
C CYS A 49 -11.50 -6.50 8.09
N SER A 50 -10.80 -7.48 7.49
CA SER A 50 -10.41 -8.71 8.16
C SER A 50 -9.47 -8.43 9.35
N ASP A 51 -8.49 -7.53 9.21
CA ASP A 51 -7.59 -7.17 10.31
C ASP A 51 -8.34 -6.58 11.51
N VAL A 52 -9.26 -5.65 11.25
CA VAL A 52 -10.10 -5.05 12.29
C VAL A 52 -10.98 -6.12 12.95
N GLU A 53 -11.61 -7.00 12.17
CA GLU A 53 -12.44 -8.08 12.68
C GLU A 53 -11.64 -9.06 13.55
N VAL A 54 -10.43 -9.46 13.12
CA VAL A 54 -9.53 -10.32 13.89
C VAL A 54 -9.13 -9.67 15.21
N ASN A 55 -8.78 -8.38 15.20
CA ASN A 55 -8.43 -7.65 16.42
C ASN A 55 -9.59 -7.60 17.41
N ILE A 56 -10.82 -7.36 16.95
CA ILE A 56 -12.03 -7.41 17.79
C ILE A 56 -12.22 -8.82 18.36
N LYS A 57 -12.07 -9.87 17.54
CA LYS A 57 -12.19 -11.27 18.00
C LYS A 57 -11.15 -11.61 19.08
N ILE A 58 -9.91 -11.14 18.93
CA ILE A 58 -8.84 -11.32 19.92
C ILE A 58 -9.23 -10.64 21.23
N ALA A 59 -9.72 -9.39 21.18
CA ALA A 59 -10.18 -8.66 22.36
C ALA A 59 -11.31 -9.39 23.10
N LEU A 60 -12.26 -9.99 22.36
CA LEU A 60 -13.39 -10.73 22.93
C LEU A 60 -13.04 -12.15 23.41
N ALA A 61 -11.87 -12.68 23.06
CA ALA A 61 -11.51 -14.08 23.31
C ALA A 61 -11.51 -14.45 24.81
N SER A 62 -11.12 -13.52 25.69
CA SER A 62 -11.11 -13.75 27.15
C SER A 62 -12.53 -13.93 27.72
N ALA A 63 -13.48 -13.09 27.30
CA ALA A 63 -14.88 -13.17 27.72
C ALA A 63 -15.55 -14.46 27.24
N MET A 64 -15.19 -14.92 26.03
CA MET A 64 -15.66 -16.20 25.50
C MET A 64 -15.11 -17.38 26.30
N ARG A 65 -13.81 -17.40 26.62
CA ARG A 65 -13.19 -18.47 27.44
C ARG A 65 -13.80 -18.58 28.84
N LYS A 66 -14.22 -17.46 29.43
CA LYS A 66 -14.88 -17.41 30.74
C LYS A 66 -16.38 -17.76 30.68
N GLY A 67 -16.95 -18.00 29.50
CA GLY A 67 -18.38 -18.27 29.33
C GLY A 67 -19.29 -17.03 29.41
N SER A 68 -18.76 -15.86 29.77
CA SER A 68 -19.51 -14.59 29.87
C SER A 68 -19.99 -14.03 28.52
N LEU A 69 -19.44 -14.51 27.41
CA LEU A 69 -19.87 -14.15 26.06
C LEU A 69 -20.03 -15.40 25.19
N THR A 70 -21.27 -15.70 24.80
CA THR A 70 -21.55 -16.84 23.92
C THR A 70 -21.20 -16.52 22.46
N ARG A 71 -20.95 -17.54 21.64
CA ARG A 71 -20.67 -17.35 20.21
C ARG A 71 -21.80 -16.63 19.45
N PRO A 72 -23.10 -16.94 19.66
CA PRO A 72 -24.19 -16.18 19.04
C PRO A 72 -24.19 -14.70 19.45
N ALA A 73 -23.97 -14.39 20.74
CA ALA A 73 -23.90 -13.01 21.22
C ALA A 73 -22.71 -12.25 20.63
N ARG A 74 -21.54 -12.90 20.53
CA ARG A 74 -20.36 -12.35 19.85
C ARG A 74 -20.66 -12.00 18.39
N ASN A 75 -21.31 -12.91 17.66
CA ASN A 75 -21.65 -12.66 16.26
C ASN A 75 -22.63 -11.48 16.09
N LYS A 76 -23.61 -11.33 17.00
CA LYS A 76 -24.51 -10.17 17.03
C LYS A 76 -23.72 -8.87 17.25
N LEU A 77 -22.80 -8.87 18.23
CA LEU A 77 -21.94 -7.72 18.49
C LEU A 77 -21.07 -7.35 17.28
N LEU A 78 -20.47 -8.33 16.59
CA LEU A 78 -19.71 -8.05 15.37
C LEU A 78 -20.58 -7.44 14.26
N ALA A 79 -21.81 -7.92 14.09
CA ALA A 79 -22.73 -7.37 13.10
C ALA A 79 -23.17 -5.94 13.45
N GLU A 80 -23.36 -5.63 14.74
CA GLU A 80 -23.69 -4.28 15.22
C GLU A 80 -22.56 -3.27 14.95
N MET A 81 -21.30 -3.72 14.86
CA MET A 81 -20.12 -2.86 14.61
C MET A 81 -19.86 -2.56 13.13
N THR A 82 -20.74 -2.96 12.20
CA THR A 82 -20.50 -2.89 10.75
C THR A 82 -20.18 -1.48 10.28
N GLU A 83 -20.93 -0.48 10.72
CA GLU A 83 -20.77 0.92 10.29
C GLU A 83 -19.48 1.55 10.86
N GLU A 84 -19.15 1.25 12.12
CA GLU A 84 -17.92 1.72 12.75
C GLU A 84 -16.68 1.09 12.09
N VAL A 85 -16.71 -0.23 11.85
CA VAL A 85 -15.63 -0.92 11.13
C VAL A 85 -15.50 -0.38 9.71
N GLY A 86 -16.62 -0.17 9.01
CA GLY A 86 -16.62 0.46 7.68
C GLY A 86 -15.95 1.83 7.69
N SER A 87 -16.27 2.67 8.67
CA SER A 87 -15.68 4.00 8.83
C SER A 87 -14.18 3.96 9.12
N LEU A 88 -13.73 3.03 9.97
CA LEU A 88 -12.31 2.83 10.27
C LEU A 88 -11.52 2.35 9.04
N VAL A 89 -12.09 1.39 8.29
CA VAL A 89 -11.48 0.87 7.05
C VAL A 89 -11.36 1.97 6.00
N LEU A 90 -12.43 2.75 5.78
CA LEU A 90 -12.40 3.88 4.85
C LEU A 90 -11.35 4.91 5.25
N SER A 91 -11.32 5.32 6.52
CA SER A 91 -10.34 6.28 7.04
C SER A 91 -8.91 5.81 6.78
N ASN A 92 -8.60 4.55 7.10
CA ASN A 92 -7.26 4.00 6.87
C ASN A 92 -6.89 3.96 5.37
N ASN A 93 -7.81 3.57 4.50
CA ASN A 93 -7.59 3.53 3.05
C ASN A 93 -7.35 4.94 2.46
N TYR A 94 -8.08 5.95 2.94
CA TYR A 94 -7.83 7.35 2.57
C TYR A 94 -6.47 7.84 3.04
N GLN A 95 -6.08 7.52 4.29
CA GLN A 95 -4.80 7.95 4.86
C GLN A 95 -3.60 7.32 4.12
N GLN A 96 -3.66 6.05 3.72
CA GLN A 96 -2.60 5.41 2.93
C GLN A 96 -2.40 6.12 1.59
N THR A 97 -3.48 6.40 0.86
CA THR A 97 -3.42 7.09 -0.43
C THR A 97 -2.93 8.54 -0.28
N LEU A 98 -3.30 9.21 0.81
CA LEU A 98 -2.82 10.55 1.17
C LEU A 98 -1.33 10.53 1.47
N ALA A 99 -0.83 9.57 2.26
CA ALA A 99 0.59 9.43 2.57
C ALA A 99 1.44 9.31 1.29
N LEU A 100 0.99 8.50 0.32
CA LEU A 100 1.64 8.41 -0.99
C LEU A 100 1.63 9.73 -1.77
N SER A 101 0.54 10.49 -1.66
CA SER A 101 0.42 11.80 -2.32
C SER A 101 1.35 12.83 -1.71
N ILE A 102 1.50 12.84 -0.37
CA ILE A 102 2.44 13.69 0.35
C ILE A 102 3.88 13.32 -0.01
N ALA A 103 4.23 12.02 0.06
CA ALA A 103 5.56 11.53 -0.29
C ALA A 103 5.92 11.86 -1.75
N ARG A 104 4.99 11.64 -2.70
CA ARG A 104 5.22 11.97 -4.10
C ARG A 104 5.39 13.48 -4.32
N LYS A 105 4.69 14.32 -3.56
CA LYS A 105 4.79 15.78 -3.64
C LYS A 105 6.14 16.28 -3.10
N ARG A 106 6.69 15.64 -2.06
CA ARG A 106 8.05 15.95 -1.55
C ARG A 106 9.14 15.58 -2.56
N GLY A 107 8.92 14.52 -3.34
CA GLY A 107 9.75 14.20 -4.50
C GLY A 107 11.21 13.99 -4.13
N LEU A 108 12.11 14.73 -4.79
CA LEU A 108 13.57 14.60 -4.59
C LEU A 108 14.02 14.92 -3.17
N ALA A 109 13.28 15.73 -2.41
CA ALA A 109 13.65 16.05 -1.03
C ALA A 109 13.73 14.81 -0.11
N ASP A 110 13.01 13.74 -0.46
CA ASP A 110 12.98 12.50 0.33
C ASP A 110 13.82 11.38 -0.28
N ILE A 111 14.44 11.56 -1.45
CA ILE A 111 15.10 10.46 -2.17
C ILE A 111 16.26 9.86 -1.38
N ALA A 112 17.04 10.70 -0.68
CA ALA A 112 18.11 10.25 0.20
C ALA A 112 17.58 9.45 1.41
N HIS A 113 16.43 9.84 1.95
CA HIS A 113 15.77 9.12 3.06
C HIS A 113 15.26 7.76 2.58
N GLN A 114 14.62 7.71 1.41
CA GLN A 114 14.12 6.50 0.77
C GLN A 114 15.27 5.53 0.45
N SER A 115 16.39 6.05 -0.05
CA SER A 115 17.61 5.28 -0.30
C SER A 115 18.13 4.59 0.96
N ARG A 116 18.30 5.36 2.05
CA ARG A 116 18.74 4.84 3.35
C ARG A 116 17.78 3.81 3.92
N PHE A 117 16.48 4.04 3.79
CA PHE A 117 15.46 3.11 4.25
C PHE A 117 15.54 1.76 3.52
N MET A 118 15.64 1.79 2.19
CA MET A 118 15.82 0.56 1.41
C MET A 118 17.11 -0.18 1.79
N THR A 119 18.23 0.54 1.96
CA THR A 119 19.51 -0.06 2.38
C THR A 119 19.41 -0.70 3.77
N ALA A 120 18.71 -0.07 4.71
CA ALA A 120 18.50 -0.62 6.04
C ALA A 120 17.65 -1.90 6.02
N LEU A 121 16.64 -1.98 5.14
CA LEU A 121 15.83 -3.20 4.97
C LEU A 121 16.62 -4.32 4.29
N GLU A 122 17.44 -4.01 3.29
CA GLU A 122 18.33 -4.97 2.63
C GLU A 122 19.34 -5.57 3.61
N ALA A 123 19.96 -4.73 4.46
CA ALA A 123 20.90 -5.18 5.48
C ALA A 123 20.26 -6.12 6.52
N ARG A 124 18.95 -6.02 6.72
CA ARG A 124 18.16 -6.90 7.60
C ARG A 124 17.61 -8.14 6.87
N GLY A 125 17.87 -8.29 5.57
CA GLY A 125 17.30 -9.36 4.75
C GLY A 125 15.80 -9.25 4.53
N LEU A 126 15.20 -8.08 4.77
CA LEU A 126 13.74 -7.86 4.65
C LEU A 126 13.33 -7.40 3.25
N LEU A 127 14.26 -6.80 2.51
CA LEU A 127 14.00 -6.26 1.17
C LEU A 127 14.98 -6.84 0.15
N ALA A 128 14.45 -7.24 -1.00
CA ALA A 128 15.21 -7.49 -2.21
C ALA A 128 14.69 -6.55 -3.31
N ARG A 129 15.38 -5.43 -3.55
CA ARG A 129 14.91 -4.39 -4.50
C ARG A 129 14.60 -4.94 -5.90
N ALA A 130 15.38 -5.89 -6.38
CA ALA A 130 15.16 -6.51 -7.68
C ALA A 130 13.81 -7.26 -7.77
N VAL A 131 13.39 -7.92 -6.68
CA VAL A 131 12.09 -8.62 -6.61
C VAL A 131 10.95 -7.61 -6.59
N GLU A 132 11.11 -6.55 -5.81
CA GLU A 132 10.10 -5.48 -5.68
C GLU A 132 10.09 -4.48 -6.85
N THR A 133 10.96 -4.66 -7.85
CA THR A 133 11.13 -3.73 -8.98
C THR A 133 11.49 -2.30 -8.51
N LEU A 134 12.29 -2.19 -7.44
CA LEU A 134 12.83 -0.93 -6.93
C LEU A 134 14.22 -0.63 -7.52
N PRO A 135 14.59 0.65 -7.67
CA PRO A 135 15.89 1.03 -8.24
C PRO A 135 17.05 0.63 -7.33
N SER A 136 18.13 0.15 -7.95
CA SER A 136 19.42 -0.05 -7.28
C SER A 136 19.98 1.29 -6.78
N PRO A 137 20.98 1.29 -5.86
CA PRO A 137 21.63 2.52 -5.43
C PRO A 137 22.17 3.36 -6.61
N ALA A 138 22.78 2.71 -7.62
CA ALA A 138 23.28 3.38 -8.81
C ALA A 138 22.16 3.99 -9.66
N ALA A 139 21.08 3.24 -9.90
CA ALA A 139 19.93 3.73 -10.65
C ALA A 139 19.21 4.88 -9.92
N LEU A 140 19.18 4.86 -8.59
CA LEU A 140 18.59 5.92 -7.80
C LEU A 140 19.42 7.22 -7.87
N ALA A 141 20.76 7.11 -7.83
CA ALA A 141 21.66 8.24 -8.01
C ALA A 141 21.55 8.86 -9.41
N GLU A 142 21.42 8.03 -10.45
CA GLU A 142 21.20 8.48 -11.83
C GLU A 142 19.87 9.24 -11.96
N ARG A 143 18.80 8.70 -11.36
CA ARG A 143 17.49 9.36 -11.31
C ARG A 143 17.53 10.68 -10.54
N GLU A 144 18.22 10.73 -9.41
CA GLU A 144 18.43 11.96 -8.65
C GLU A 144 19.10 13.04 -9.49
N ALA A 145 20.15 12.70 -10.24
CA ALA A 145 20.84 13.61 -11.15
C ALA A 145 19.94 14.12 -12.29
N ARG A 146 18.98 13.32 -12.75
CA ARG A 146 17.95 13.72 -13.74
C ARG A 146 16.74 14.43 -13.15
N GLY A 147 16.67 14.56 -11.83
CA GLY A 147 15.50 15.14 -11.15
C GLY A 147 14.25 14.26 -11.17
N GLU A 148 14.43 12.95 -11.30
CA GLU A 148 13.36 11.94 -11.37
C GLU A 148 13.13 11.28 -9.99
N PRO A 149 12.13 11.71 -9.20
CA PRO A 149 11.83 11.05 -7.93
C PRO A 149 11.15 9.68 -8.15
N LEU A 150 11.04 8.89 -7.08
CA LEU A 150 10.25 7.65 -7.09
C LEU A 150 8.79 7.92 -7.49
N THR A 151 8.24 6.99 -8.26
CA THR A 151 6.84 6.97 -8.67
C THR A 151 5.93 6.56 -7.50
N ARG A 152 4.62 6.77 -7.65
CA ARG A 152 3.63 6.35 -6.64
C ARG A 152 3.66 4.84 -6.39
N ALA A 153 3.90 4.05 -7.44
CA ALA A 153 3.99 2.60 -7.34
C ALA A 153 5.21 2.14 -6.50
N GLU A 154 6.36 2.79 -6.68
CA GLU A 154 7.57 2.52 -5.89
C GLU A 154 7.40 2.97 -4.43
N LEU A 155 6.79 4.15 -4.22
CA LEU A 155 6.45 4.62 -2.87
C LEU A 155 5.44 3.71 -2.17
N GLY A 156 4.52 3.09 -2.92
CA GLY A 156 3.56 2.10 -2.43
C GLY A 156 4.25 0.88 -1.82
N VAL A 157 5.30 0.38 -2.48
CA VAL A 157 6.13 -0.70 -1.94
C VAL A 157 6.80 -0.27 -0.64
N LEU A 158 7.46 0.90 -0.62
CA LEU A 158 8.14 1.38 0.59
C LEU A 158 7.16 1.61 1.76
N LEU A 159 5.95 2.07 1.48
CA LEU A 159 4.91 2.24 2.49
C LEU A 159 4.53 0.90 3.14
N ALA A 160 4.48 -0.20 2.38
CA ALA A 160 4.17 -1.52 2.91
C ALA A 160 5.22 -2.02 3.93
N TYR A 161 6.49 -1.68 3.73
CA TYR A 161 7.59 -2.01 4.66
C TYR A 161 7.71 -1.07 5.86
N ALA A 162 7.04 0.08 5.82
CA ALA A 162 7.07 1.07 6.89
C ALA A 162 5.92 0.93 7.90
N LYS A 163 4.97 0.02 7.64
CA LYS A 163 3.82 -0.27 8.51
C LYS A 163 4.20 -1.12 9.72
#